data_AF-A0A3B8V555-F1
#
_entry.id   AF-A0A3B8V555-F1
#
_cell.length_a   1.000
_cell.length_b   1.000
_cell.length_c   1.000
_cell.angle_alpha   90.00
_cell.angle_beta   90.00
_cell.angle_gamma   90.00
#
_symmetry.space_group_name_H-M   'P 1'
#
loop_
_entity.id
_entity.type
_entity.pdbx_description
1 polymer ?
#
loop_
_entity_poly.entity_id
_entity_poly.type
_entity_poly.pdbx_seq_one_letter_code
_entity_poly.pdbx_strand_id
1 'polypeptide(L)' 'VDQLATQHARVAALLPSATEAQLAAPCQMEMLHRRFSKVGDFIAYIMTGHEGVHVGQIASWRREMGIPREDL' A
#
# COMPACT_ATOMS: atom_id res chain seq x y z
N VAL A 1 14.82 -1.66 2.33
CA VAL A 1 14.01 -0.44 2.10
C VAL A 1 13.70 -0.29 0.61
N ASP A 2 14.68 -0.54 -0.26
CA ASP A 2 14.56 -0.42 -1.72
C ASP A 2 13.45 -1.26 -2.37
N GLN A 3 13.13 -2.45 -1.84
CA GLN A 3 12.10 -3.30 -2.42
C GLN A 3 10.71 -2.67 -2.32
N LEU A 4 10.34 -2.06 -1.18
CA LEU A 4 9.02 -1.42 -1.03
C LEU A 4 8.87 -0.26 -2.01
N ALA A 5 9.85 0.65 -2.04
CA ALA A 5 9.86 1.77 -2.97
C ALA A 5 9.81 1.31 -4.44
N THR A 6 10.56 0.27 -4.79
CA THR A 6 10.56 -0.30 -6.15
C THR A 6 9.19 -0.87 -6.53
N GLN A 7 8.57 -1.66 -5.64
CA GLN A 7 7.26 -2.25 -5.92
C GLN A 7 6.16 -1.18 -5.99
N HIS A 8 6.19 -0.20 -5.07
CA HIS A 8 5.26 0.93 -5.06
C HIS A 8 5.34 1.68 -6.39
N ALA A 9 6.56 2.09 -6.80
CA ALA A 9 6.77 2.79 -8.06
C ALA A 9 6.29 1.99 -9.27
N ARG A 10 6.54 0.67 -9.29
CA ARG A 10 6.07 -0.20 -10.37
C ARG A 10 4.54 -0.20 -10.47
N VAL A 11 3.83 -0.36 -9.36
CA VAL A 11 2.36 -0.39 -9.35
C VAL A 11 1.79 0.99 -9.73
N ALA A 12 2.36 2.06 -9.16
CA ALA A 12 1.97 3.44 -9.47
C ALA A 12 2.11 3.77 -10.96
N ALA A 13 3.16 3.27 -11.63
CA ALA A 13 3.38 3.48 -13.06
C ALA A 13 2.39 2.68 -13.95
N LEU A 14 1.92 1.52 -13.49
CA LEU A 14 0.99 0.68 -14.26
C LEU A 14 -0.46 1.12 -14.12
N LEU A 15 -0.84 1.68 -12.96
CA LEU A 15 -2.22 2.05 -12.63
C LEU A 15 -2.91 2.97 -13.67
N PRO A 16 -2.26 4.00 -14.24
CA PRO A 16 -2.89 4.86 -15.25
C PRO A 16 -3.31 4.12 -16.54
N SER A 17 -2.68 2.98 -16.82
CA SER A 17 -2.98 2.14 -18.00
C SER A 17 -3.96 1.00 -17.71
N ALA A 18 -4.37 0.82 -16.45
CA ALA A 18 -5.30 -0.23 -16.07
C ALA A 18 -6.72 0.09 -16.57
N THR A 19 -7.39 -0.90 -17.13
CA THR A 19 -8.78 -0.75 -17.59
C THR A 19 -9.76 -0.92 -16.42
N GLU A 20 -10.96 -0.38 -16.56
CA GLU A 20 -12.04 -0.58 -15.58
C GLU A 20 -12.34 -2.08 -15.37
N ALA A 21 -12.38 -2.86 -16.45
CA ALA A 21 -12.60 -4.30 -16.38
C ALA A 21 -11.52 -5.03 -15.57
N GLN A 22 -10.26 -4.62 -15.71
CA GLN A 22 -9.17 -5.16 -14.90
C GLN A 22 -9.33 -4.81 -13.42
N LEU A 23 -9.68 -3.56 -13.09
CA LEU A 23 -9.86 -3.11 -11.71
C LEU A 23 -11.12 -3.71 -11.05
N ALA A 24 -12.16 -3.99 -11.85
CA ALA A 24 -13.38 -4.63 -11.39
C ALA A 24 -13.27 -6.16 -11.24
N ALA A 25 -12.19 -6.78 -11.72
CA ALA A 25 -11.98 -8.22 -11.63
C ALA A 25 -11.93 -8.68 -10.17
N PRO A 26 -12.38 -9.92 -9.86
CA PRO A 26 -12.35 -10.42 -8.49
C PRO A 26 -10.93 -10.48 -7.92
N CYS A 27 -10.75 -10.05 -6.67
CA CYS A 27 -9.47 -10.18 -5.99
C CYS A 27 -9.12 -11.67 -5.82
N GLN A 28 -8.02 -12.13 -6.42
CA GLN A 28 -7.60 -13.54 -6.40
C GLN A 28 -6.74 -13.90 -5.18
N MET A 29 -6.43 -12.94 -4.32
CA MET A 29 -5.67 -13.20 -3.11
C MET A 29 -6.56 -13.87 -2.07
N GLU A 30 -6.37 -15.16 -1.85
CA GLU A 30 -7.24 -16.00 -1.00
C GLU A 30 -7.53 -15.40 0.38
N MET A 31 -6.49 -14.88 1.06
CA MET A 31 -6.60 -14.26 2.38
C MET A 31 -7.38 -12.94 2.38
N LEU A 32 -7.45 -12.26 1.23
CA LEU A 32 -7.96 -10.90 1.12
C LEU A 32 -9.25 -10.81 0.31
N HIS A 33 -9.61 -11.86 -0.44
CA HIS A 33 -10.87 -11.95 -1.19
C HIS A 33 -12.09 -11.77 -0.28
N ARG A 34 -12.01 -12.23 0.97
CA ARG A 34 -13.07 -12.04 1.97
C ARG A 34 -13.25 -10.58 2.40
N ARG A 35 -12.22 -9.74 2.23
CA ARG A 35 -12.21 -8.33 2.66
C ARG A 35 -12.39 -7.35 1.49
N PHE A 36 -11.89 -7.73 0.31
CA PHE A 36 -11.96 -6.95 -0.92
C PHE A 36 -12.53 -7.81 -2.04
N SER A 37 -13.72 -7.45 -2.51
CA SER A 37 -14.40 -8.18 -3.59
C SER A 37 -13.73 -7.94 -4.95
N LYS A 38 -13.16 -6.76 -5.19
CA LYS A 38 -12.50 -6.36 -6.44
C LYS A 38 -10.99 -6.16 -6.23
N VAL A 39 -10.20 -6.43 -7.26
CA VAL A 39 -8.74 -6.21 -7.21
C VAL A 39 -8.39 -4.73 -7.11
N GLY A 40 -9.17 -3.84 -7.73
CA GLY A 40 -8.98 -2.39 -7.62
C GLY A 40 -9.10 -1.89 -6.18
N ASP A 41 -10.10 -2.38 -5.42
CA ASP A 41 -10.29 -2.02 -4.01
C ASP A 41 -9.08 -2.45 -3.16
N PHE A 42 -8.55 -3.65 -3.45
CA PHE A 42 -7.33 -4.13 -2.80
C PHE A 42 -6.11 -3.27 -3.14
N ILE A 43 -5.90 -2.94 -4.42
CA ILE A 43 -4.78 -2.09 -4.85
C ILE A 43 -4.87 -0.71 -4.18
N ALA A 44 -6.06 -0.10 -4.15
CA ALA A 44 -6.26 1.18 -3.48
C ALA A 44 -5.87 1.10 -2.00
N TYR A 45 -6.31 0.06 -1.28
CA TYR A 45 -5.99 -0.14 0.12
C TYR A 45 -4.49 -0.36 0.37
N ILE A 46 -3.84 -1.26 -0.38
CA ILE A 46 -2.45 -1.64 -0.12
C ILE A 46 -1.48 -0.48 -0.40
N MET A 47 -1.76 0.31 -1.44
CA MET A 47 -0.94 1.43 -1.88
C MET A 47 -1.15 2.71 -1.06
N THR A 48 -2.16 2.75 -0.18
CA THR A 48 -2.50 3.95 0.59
C THR A 48 -2.69 3.63 2.06
N GLY A 49 -3.82 3.01 2.43
CA GLY A 49 -4.21 2.77 3.82
C GLY A 49 -3.23 1.87 4.56
N HIS A 50 -2.84 0.73 3.97
CA HIS A 50 -1.90 -0.19 4.60
C HIS A 50 -0.52 0.42 4.80
N GLU A 51 0.04 1.01 3.73
CA GLU A 51 1.34 1.68 3.79
C GLU A 51 1.31 2.85 4.81
N GLY A 52 0.24 3.65 4.82
CA GLY A 52 0.05 4.73 5.78
C GLY A 52 -0.01 4.28 7.24
N VAL A 53 -0.61 3.11 7.54
CA VAL A 53 -0.59 2.51 8.89
C VAL A 53 0.84 2.26 9.35
N HIS A 54 1.69 1.69 8.48
CA HIS A 54 3.08 1.43 8.83
C HIS A 54 3.91 2.70 9.01
N VAL A 55 3.68 3.72 8.17
CA VAL A 55 4.27 5.05 8.37
C VAL A 55 3.88 5.61 9.74
N GLY A 56 2.60 5.50 10.13
CA GLY A 56 2.12 5.90 11.44
C GLY A 56 2.77 5.13 12.59
N GLN A 57 2.92 3.81 12.46
CA GLN A 57 3.60 2.97 13.45
C GLN A 57 5.06 3.39 13.66
N ILE A 58 5.81 3.58 12.57
CA ILE A 58 7.22 4.02 12.65
C ILE A 58 7.31 5.42 13.26
N ALA A 59 6.43 6.34 12.86
CA ALA A 59 6.40 7.68 13.43
C ALA A 59 6.12 7.67 14.94
N SER A 60 5.20 6.81 15.39
CA SER A 60 4.92 6.62 16.82
C SER A 60 6.12 6.04 17.55
N TRP A 61 6.73 4.98 17.02
CA TRP A 61 7.91 4.38 17.63
C TRP A 61 9.07 5.36 17.79
N ARG A 62 9.33 6.20 16.77
CA ARG A 62 10.35 7.25 16.86
C ARG A 62 10.08 8.23 17.99
N ARG A 63 8.84 8.67 18.17
CA ARG A 63 8.46 9.59 19.25
C ARG A 63 8.70 8.96 20.63
N GLU A 64 8.32 7.70 20.82
CA GLU A 64 8.54 6.99 22.09
C GLU A 64 10.04 6.79 22.39
N MET A 65 10.87 6.63 21.35
CA MET A 65 12.31 6.51 21.49
C MET A 65 13.05 7.84 21.60
N GLY A 66 12.34 8.98 21.50
CA GLY A 66 12.96 10.32 21.49
C GLY A 66 13.82 10.61 20.26
N ILE A 67 13.61 9.90 19.13
CA ILE A 67 14.34 10.13 17.88
C ILE A 67 13.71 11.33 17.16
N PRO A 68 14.41 12.45 17.00
CA PRO A 68 13.87 13.66 16.39
C PRO A 68 13.60 13.45 14.90
N ARG A 69 12.74 14.30 14.31
CA ARG A 69 12.30 14.14 12.92
C ARG A 69 13.45 14.33 11.92
N GLU A 70 14.36 15.26 12.23
CA GLU A 70 15.41 15.76 11.35
C GLU A 70 16.55 14.77 11.06
N ASP A 71 16.69 13.70 11.85
CA ASP A 71 17.75 12.68 11.69
C ASP A 71 17.45 11.67 10.55
N LEU A 72 16.98 12.15 9.40
CA LEU A 72 16.67 11.37 8.20
C LEU A 72 17.48 11.82 6.99
#